data_AF-A0A0Q5C8E2-F1
#
_entry.id   AF-A0A0Q5C8E2-F1
#
_cell.length_a   1.000
_cell.length_b   1.000
_cell.length_c   1.000
_cell.angle_alpha   90.00
_cell.angle_beta   90.00
_cell.angle_gamma   90.00
#
_symmetry.space_group_name_H-M   'P 1'
#
loop_
_entity.id
_entity.type
_entity.pdbx_description
1 polymer ?
#
loop_
_entity_poly.entity_id
_entity_poly.type
_entity_poly.pdbx_seq_one_letter_code
_entity_poly.pdbx_strand_id
1 'polypeptide(L)'
;MLSEKAENYLDGLAMDLVLGYAHYWQLSPALTQLWEFAYQQGRASRDSEIQTHKGEADRLYFEMTLRQPKPQGEYLSWADLQKRRAAREEDAASNYPGGDLAAAWGVTE
;
A
#
# COMPACT_ATOMS: atom_id res chain seq x y z
N MET A 1 26.16 8.70 31.67
CA MET A 1 26.24 9.33 30.33
C MET A 1 27.02 8.41 29.43
N LEU A 2 26.54 8.17 28.21
CA LEU A 2 27.28 7.41 27.21
C LEU A 2 28.44 8.26 26.68
N SER A 3 29.45 7.61 26.10
CA SER A 3 30.49 8.34 25.36
C SER A 3 29.91 8.90 24.06
N GLU A 4 30.38 10.06 23.61
CA GLU A 4 29.97 10.70 22.35
C GLU A 4 30.02 9.75 21.13
N LYS A 5 31.06 8.90 21.06
CA LYS A 5 31.16 7.88 19.99
C LYS A 5 30.02 6.86 20.02
N ALA A 6 29.60 6.47 21.22
CA ALA A 6 28.53 5.51 21.39
C ALA A 6 27.16 6.13 21.07
N GLU A 7 26.96 7.41 21.41
CA GLU A 7 25.76 8.16 21.02
C GLU A 7 25.65 8.28 19.50
N ASN A 8 26.71 8.75 18.84
CA ASN A 8 26.73 8.85 17.37
C ASN A 8 26.51 7.48 16.67
N TYR A 9 27.04 6.40 17.26
CA TYR A 9 26.80 5.05 16.74
C TYR A 9 25.33 4.63 16.87
N LEU A 10 24.72 4.88 18.03
CA LEU A 10 23.30 4.55 18.27
C LEU A 10 22.38 5.39 17.38
N ASP A 11 22.68 6.66 17.16
CA ASP A 11 21.92 7.53 16.26
C ASP A 11 22.02 7.07 14.80
N GLY A 12 23.21 6.68 14.35
CA GLY A 12 23.41 6.10 13.02
C GLY A 12 22.63 4.80 12.85
N LEU A 13 22.74 3.89 13.82
CA LEU A 13 22.01 2.62 13.82
C LEU A 13 20.49 2.82 13.83
N ALA A 14 19.99 3.79 14.60
CA ALA A 14 18.57 4.15 14.62
C ALA A 14 18.10 4.62 13.23
N MET A 15 18.88 5.45 12.56
CA MET A 15 18.55 5.91 11.21
C MET A 15 18.57 4.77 10.19
N ASP A 16 19.57 3.88 10.27
CA ASP A 16 19.67 2.71 9.40
C ASP A 16 18.48 1.75 9.56
N LEU A 17 17.96 1.61 10.78
CA LEU A 17 16.74 0.83 11.05
C LEU A 17 15.50 1.48 10.45
N VAL A 18 15.37 2.82 10.53
CA VAL A 18 14.24 3.56 9.93
C VAL A 18 14.27 3.47 8.40
N LEU A 19 15.46 3.57 7.80
CA LEU A 19 15.64 3.53 6.35
C LEU A 19 15.63 2.08 5.79
N GLY A 20 15.64 1.07 6.66
CA GLY A 20 15.67 -0.34 6.27
C GLY A 20 17.04 -0.84 5.80
N TYR A 21 18.11 -0.08 6.05
CA TYR A 21 19.49 -0.52 5.78
C TYR A 21 19.96 -1.54 6.81
N ALA A 22 19.54 -1.39 8.07
CA ALA A 22 19.73 -2.39 9.11
C ALA A 22 18.45 -3.18 9.33
N HIS A 23 18.57 -4.48 9.59
CA HIS A 23 17.43 -5.34 9.87
C HIS A 23 17.40 -5.74 11.34
N TYR A 24 16.18 -5.91 11.86
CA TYR A 24 15.90 -6.23 13.25
C TYR A 24 16.65 -7.48 13.77
N TRP A 25 16.79 -8.50 12.91
CA TRP A 25 17.46 -9.77 13.25
C TRP A 25 18.99 -9.65 13.36
N GLN A 26 19.57 -8.53 12.91
CA GLN A 26 21.01 -8.26 13.01
C GLN A 26 21.40 -7.62 14.34
N LEU A 27 20.42 -7.14 15.11
CA LEU A 27 20.63 -6.47 16.38
C LEU A 27 20.85 -7.48 17.51
N SER A 28 21.65 -7.09 18.51
CA SER A 28 21.70 -7.81 19.77
C SER A 28 20.38 -7.64 20.54
N PRO A 29 19.99 -8.60 21.40
CA PRO A 29 18.72 -8.52 22.14
C PRO A 29 18.55 -7.22 22.96
N ALA A 30 19.65 -6.67 23.47
CA ALA A 30 19.62 -5.41 24.22
C ALA A 30 19.31 -4.20 23.32
N LEU A 31 19.89 -4.15 22.12
CA LEU A 31 19.62 -3.07 21.15
C LEU A 31 18.20 -3.18 20.60
N THR A 32 17.70 -4.40 20.39
CA THR A 32 16.32 -4.65 20.00
C THR A 32 15.34 -4.08 21.03
N GLN A 33 15.53 -4.38 22.32
CA GLN A 33 14.66 -3.87 23.39
C GLN A 33 14.74 -2.36 23.53
N LEU A 34 15.95 -1.78 23.42
CA LEU A 34 16.15 -0.33 23.44
C LEU A 34 15.36 0.34 22.32
N TRP A 35 15.49 -0.18 21.09
CA TRP A 35 14.78 0.34 19.94
C TRP A 35 13.27 0.22 20.09
N GLU A 36 12.77 -0.94 20.53
CA GLU A 36 11.36 -1.18 20.80
C GLU A 36 10.78 -0.16 21.78
N PHE A 37 11.48 0.07 22.89
CA PHE A 37 11.08 1.05 23.90
C PHE A 37 11.05 2.47 23.30
N ALA A 38 12.13 2.89 22.63
CA ALA A 38 12.23 4.22 22.04
C ALA A 38 11.16 4.45 20.96
N TYR A 39 10.91 3.45 20.12
CA TYR A 39 9.89 3.48 19.09
C TYR A 39 8.48 3.60 19.69
N GLN A 40 8.15 2.82 20.72
CA GLN A 40 6.85 2.89 21.39
C GLN A 40 6.63 4.25 22.06
N GLN A 41 7.66 4.79 22.72
CA GLN A 41 7.57 6.10 23.35
C GLN A 41 7.43 7.22 22.31
N GLY A 42 8.19 7.17 21.22
CA GLY A 42 8.07 8.11 20.11
C GLY A 42 6.69 8.05 19.46
N ARG A 43 6.17 6.84 19.22
CA ARG A 43 4.81 6.64 18.69
C ARG A 43 3.75 7.20 19.62
N ALA A 44 3.81 6.88 20.90
CA ALA A 44 2.85 7.36 21.89
C ALA A 44 2.84 8.89 22.00
N SER A 45 4.01 9.53 21.86
CA SER A 45 4.12 11.00 21.93
C SER A 45 3.38 11.73 20.80
N ARG A 46 3.18 11.08 19.65
CA ARG A 46 2.53 11.65 18.46
C ARG A 46 1.12 11.11 18.22
N ASP A 47 0.67 10.16 19.03
CA ASP A 47 -0.58 9.44 18.77
C ASP A 47 -1.78 10.40 18.80
N SER A 48 -1.81 11.37 19.70
CA SER A 48 -2.88 12.39 19.77
C SER A 48 -2.96 13.23 18.50
N GLU A 49 -1.84 13.73 17.99
CA GLU A 49 -1.75 14.51 16.75
C GLU A 49 -2.20 13.69 15.54
N ILE A 50 -1.77 12.43 15.46
CA ILE A 50 -2.20 11.49 14.42
C ILE A 50 -3.72 11.29 14.47
N GLN A 51 -4.31 11.11 15.65
CA GLN A 51 -5.76 10.95 15.78
C GLN A 51 -6.52 12.21 15.36
N THR A 52 -6.02 13.39 15.70
CA THR A 52 -6.61 14.67 15.27
C THR A 52 -6.61 14.77 13.75
N HIS A 53 -5.47 14.57 13.09
CA HIS A 53 -5.38 14.64 11.64
C HIS A 53 -6.21 13.57 10.94
N LYS A 54 -6.32 12.37 11.52
CA LYS A 54 -7.19 11.32 11.00
C LYS A 54 -8.66 11.73 11.06
N GLY A 55 -9.11 12.29 12.19
CA GLY A 55 -10.48 12.80 12.32
C GLY A 55 -10.79 13.94 11.34
N GLU A 56 -9.83 14.84 11.11
CA GLU A 56 -9.96 15.91 10.11
C GLU A 56 -10.05 15.35 8.68
N ALA A 57 -9.22 14.37 8.34
CA ALA A 57 -9.26 13.70 7.04
C ALA A 57 -10.61 13.01 6.80
N ASP A 58 -11.13 12.27 7.79
CA ASP A 58 -12.43 11.62 7.72
C ASP A 58 -13.58 12.64 7.55
N ARG A 59 -13.50 13.77 8.27
CA ARG A 59 -14.45 14.88 8.14
C ARG A 59 -14.45 15.46 6.73
N LEU A 60 -13.27 15.73 6.17
CA LEU A 60 -13.11 16.26 4.82
C LEU A 60 -13.60 15.27 3.75
N TYR A 61 -13.31 13.98 3.94
CA TYR A 61 -13.81 12.92 3.07
C TYR A 61 -15.35 12.87 3.07
N PHE A 62 -15.96 12.96 4.24
CA PHE A 62 -17.42 13.03 4.37
C PHE A 62 -18.01 14.28 3.70
N GLU A 63 -17.40 15.45 3.89
CA GLU A 63 -17.82 16.68 3.22
C GLU A 63 -17.70 16.58 1.69
N MET A 64 -16.64 15.96 1.18
CA MET A 64 -16.43 15.76 -0.25
C MET A 64 -17.47 14.81 -0.84
N THR A 65 -17.74 13.69 -0.19
CA THR A 65 -18.74 12.71 -0.64
C THR A 65 -20.17 13.27 -0.64
N LEU A 66 -20.52 14.16 0.29
CA LEU A 66 -21.81 14.86 0.27
C LEU A 66 -21.94 15.89 -0.84
N ARG A 67 -20.83 16.53 -1.22
CA ARG A 67 -20.80 17.58 -2.26
C ARG A 67 -20.69 17.03 -3.67
N GLN A 68 -20.19 15.81 -3.83
CA GLN A 68 -20.16 15.18 -5.14
C GLN A 68 -21.60 14.81 -5.55
N PRO A 69 -22.08 15.26 -6.73
CA PRO A 69 -23.28 14.66 -7.29
C PRO A 69 -23.00 13.16 -7.38
N LYS A 70 -23.97 12.31 -6.96
CA LYS A 70 -23.91 10.88 -7.22
C LYS A 70 -23.47 10.74 -8.68
N PRO A 71 -22.42 9.95 -8.99
CA PRO A 71 -22.14 9.65 -10.39
C PRO A 71 -23.48 9.22 -10.98
N GLN A 72 -23.96 9.93 -12.01
CA GLN A 72 -25.09 9.48 -12.79
C GLN A 72 -24.63 8.23 -13.53
N GLY A 73 -24.41 7.14 -12.79
CA GLY A 73 -24.39 5.82 -13.35
C GLY A 73 -25.78 5.63 -13.90
N GLU A 74 -25.88 5.54 -15.22
CA GLU A 74 -27.05 4.95 -15.85
C GLU A 74 -27.38 3.67 -15.09
N TYR A 75 -28.63 3.57 -14.63
CA TYR A 75 -29.08 2.37 -13.97
C TYR A 75 -29.18 1.28 -15.04
N LEU A 76 -28.11 0.50 -15.19
CA LEU A 76 -28.06 -0.62 -16.11
C LEU A 76 -28.68 -1.82 -15.43
N SER A 77 -29.66 -2.45 -16.08
CA SER A 77 -30.18 -3.71 -15.59
C SER A 77 -29.08 -4.77 -15.63
N TRP A 78 -29.22 -5.82 -14.82
CA TRP A 78 -28.28 -6.95 -14.85
C TRP A 78 -28.14 -7.55 -16.25
N ALA A 79 -29.22 -7.55 -17.04
CA ALA A 79 -29.20 -7.99 -18.43
C ALA A 79 -28.33 -7.08 -19.33
N ASP A 80 -28.35 -5.76 -19.12
CA ASP A 80 -27.52 -4.82 -19.88
C ASP A 80 -26.04 -4.94 -19.50
N LEU A 81 -25.74 -5.25 -18.23
CA LEU A 81 -24.38 -5.55 -17.77
C LEU A 81 -23.83 -6.84 -18.40
N GLN A 82 -24.66 -7.88 -18.51
CA GLN A 82 -24.29 -9.13 -19.19
C GLN A 82 -24.02 -8.91 -20.68
N LYS A 83 -24.85 -8.12 -21.37
CA LYS A 83 -24.63 -7.75 -22.77
C LYS A 83 -23.32 -6.97 -22.97
N ARG A 84 -23.03 -6.00 -22.09
CA ARG A 84 -21.77 -5.24 -22.14
C ARG A 84 -20.55 -6.12 -21.88
N ARG A 85 -20.66 -7.12 -21.00
CA ARG A 85 -19.59 -8.10 -20.76
C ARG A 85 -19.34 -8.95 -22.00
N ALA A 86 -20.40 -9.51 -22.58
CA ALA A 86 -20.30 -10.32 -23.79
C ALA A 86 -19.71 -9.54 -24.97
N ALA A 87 -20.14 -8.29 -25.18
CA ALA A 87 -19.58 -7.41 -26.21
C ALA A 87 -18.08 -7.13 -26.00
N ARG A 88 -17.65 -6.93 -24.74
CA ARG A 88 -16.24 -6.71 -24.42
C ARG A 88 -15.38 -7.96 -24.63
N GLU A 89 -15.93 -9.14 -24.38
CA GLU A 89 -15.27 -10.43 -24.64
C GLU A 89 -15.14 -10.68 -26.15
N GLU A 90 -16.15 -10.31 -26.94
CA GLU A 90 -16.14 -10.38 -28.40
C GLU A 90 -15.13 -9.40 -29.02
N ASP A 91 -15.05 -8.16 -28.53
CA ASP A 91 -14.03 -7.20 -28.92
C ASP A 91 -12.61 -7.67 -28.55
N ALA A 92 -12.46 -8.29 -27.37
CA ALA A 92 -11.18 -8.87 -26.95
C ALA A 92 -10.78 -10.08 -27.80
N ALA A 93 -11.73 -10.90 -28.24
CA ALA A 93 -11.51 -12.03 -29.14
C ALA A 93 -11.19 -11.59 -30.58
N SER A 94 -11.83 -10.51 -31.04
CA SER A 94 -11.58 -9.91 -32.36
C SER A 94 -10.21 -9.23 -32.45
N ASN A 95 -9.73 -8.66 -31.34
CA ASN A 95 -8.47 -7.94 -31.27
C ASN A 95 -7.26 -8.83 -30.88
N TYR A 96 -7.39 -10.16 -30.93
CA TYR A 96 -6.28 -11.10 -30.76
C TYR A 96 -5.48 -11.20 -32.07
N PRO A 97 -4.23 -10.70 -32.15
CA PRO A 97 -3.38 -10.90 -33.31
C PRO A 97 -2.65 -12.22 -33.11
N GLY A 98 -3.23 -13.34 -33.51
CA GLY A 98 -2.58 -14.63 -33.28
C GLY A 98 -3.39 -15.79 -33.76
N GLY A 99 -3.31 -16.06 -35.07
CA GLY A 99 -3.59 -17.37 -35.60
C GLY A 99 -2.75 -18.43 -34.87
N ASP A 100 -3.41 -19.53 -34.59
CA ASP A 100 -2.84 -20.83 -34.25
C ASP A 100 -1.83 -20.88 -33.10
N LEU A 101 -2.36 -20.95 -31.87
CA LEU A 101 -1.59 -21.25 -30.65
C LEU A 101 -0.82 -22.59 -30.75
N ALA A 102 -1.15 -23.46 -31.70
CA ALA A 102 -0.40 -24.70 -31.94
C ALA A 102 1.01 -24.45 -32.53
N ALA A 103 1.20 -23.38 -33.31
CA ALA A 103 2.49 -23.04 -33.90
C ALA A 103 3.46 -22.40 -32.88
N ALA A 104 2.93 -21.70 -31.86
CA ALA A 104 3.74 -20.97 -30.88
C ALA A 104 4.44 -21.88 -29.84
N TRP A 105 3.93 -23.10 -29.62
CA TRP A 105 4.44 -24.01 -28.59
C TRP A 105 5.24 -25.19 -29.13
N GLY A 106 5.46 -25.29 -30.45
CA GLY A 106 6.36 -26.30 -31.03
C GLY A 106 6.04 -27.73 -30.61
N VAL A 107 4.77 -28.06 -30.36
CA VAL A 107 4.34 -29.43 -30.09
C VAL A 107 3.88 -30.05 -31.40
N THR A 108 4.83 -30.66 -32.11
CA THR A 108 4.57 -31.66 -33.13
C THR A 108 4.66 -33.04 -32.51
N GLU A 109 3.57 -33.80 -32.54
CA GLU A 109 3.60 -35.27 -32.60
C GLU A 109 2.73 -35.73 -33.77
#